data_AF-A0A1F6APG2-F1
#
_entry.id   AF-A0A1F6APG2-F1
#
_cell.length_a   1.000
_cell.length_b   1.000
_cell.length_c   1.000
_cell.angle_alpha   90.00
_cell.angle_beta   90.00
_cell.angle_gamma   90.00
#
_symmetry.space_group_name_H-M   'P 1'
#
loop_
_entity.id
_entity.type
_entity.pdbx_description
1 polymer ?
#
loop_
_entity_poly.entity_id
_entity_poly.type
_entity_poly.pdbx_seq_one_letter_code
_entity_poly.pdbx_strand_id
1 'polypeptide(L)'
;MKKDLKTILITKQIYAFVKQYTQMEINGKKVHCPYWMNKITAERKIIRGFQDGKGKAEDIKNEIAKLLVQTNKVTPPQLLIRKLSKSKRIGIDCSGFVYRVLEELVRLKYQGTNLNSLEDLFTGGVTRTNADRLTSYEFSVPIKKVAQIRLGDMIRLQKGRHIALILEVKKKEIIYCHASQQSTKIKGAHLSKIIIKNVNDSIDKQVWPEKASSGDNYGQKYLNTKEGDGIFRLKIFT
;
A
#
# COMPACT_ATOMS: atom_id res chain seq x y z
N MET A 1 -4.10 18.80 -17.50
CA MET A 1 -2.97 17.97 -17.94
C MET A 1 -3.49 16.85 -18.84
N LYS A 2 -3.10 16.84 -20.12
CA LYS A 2 -3.28 15.65 -20.97
C LYS A 2 -2.25 14.62 -20.50
N LYS A 3 -2.69 13.42 -20.09
CA LYS A 3 -1.77 12.30 -19.83
C LYS A 3 -1.44 11.66 -21.18
N ASP A 4 -0.19 11.29 -21.40
CA ASP A 4 0.17 10.52 -22.57
C ASP A 4 -0.46 9.12 -22.52
N LEU A 5 -0.62 8.49 -23.69
CA LEU A 5 -1.28 7.19 -23.83
C LEU A 5 -0.58 6.08 -23.03
N LYS A 6 0.75 6.11 -22.96
CA LYS A 6 1.56 5.12 -22.22
C LYS A 6 1.27 5.22 -20.72
N THR A 7 1.23 6.42 -20.17
CA THR A 7 0.89 6.68 -18.76
C THR A 7 -0.54 6.23 -18.44
N ILE A 8 -1.50 6.46 -19.35
CA ILE A 8 -2.87 5.96 -19.19
C ILE A 8 -2.91 4.43 -19.14
N LEU A 9 -2.20 3.77 -20.05
CA LEU A 9 -2.13 2.32 -20.12
C LEU A 9 -1.46 1.72 -18.87
N ILE A 10 -0.33 2.27 -18.42
CA ILE A 10 0.35 1.86 -17.18
C ILE A 10 -0.58 2.05 -15.98
N THR A 11 -1.28 3.19 -15.89
CA THR A 11 -2.23 3.44 -14.79
C THR A 11 -3.32 2.35 -14.74
N LYS A 12 -3.88 1.96 -15.90
CA LYS A 12 -4.89 0.88 -15.96
C LYS A 12 -4.31 -0.47 -15.50
N GLN A 13 -3.10 -0.82 -15.93
CA GLN A 13 -2.44 -2.07 -15.53
C GLN A 13 -2.16 -2.09 -14.02
N ILE A 14 -1.68 -0.98 -13.45
CA ILE A 14 -1.45 -0.86 -12.02
C ILE A 14 -2.74 -0.95 -11.21
N TYR A 15 -3.84 -0.35 -11.69
CA TYR A 15 -5.14 -0.54 -11.05
C TYR A 15 -5.60 -2.00 -11.06
N ALA A 16 -5.40 -2.72 -12.17
CA ALA A 16 -5.71 -4.14 -12.25
C ALA A 16 -4.86 -4.97 -11.28
N PHE A 17 -3.55 -4.66 -11.17
CA PHE A 17 -2.65 -5.29 -10.21
C PHE A 17 -3.08 -5.03 -8.76
N VAL A 18 -3.37 -3.77 -8.40
CA VAL A 18 -3.83 -3.39 -7.06
C VAL A 18 -5.17 -4.05 -6.70
N LYS A 19 -6.05 -4.27 -7.67
CA LYS A 19 -7.32 -4.99 -7.44
C LYS A 19 -7.12 -6.42 -6.97
N GLN A 20 -6.02 -7.09 -7.32
CA GLN A 20 -5.71 -8.43 -6.81
C GLN A 20 -5.57 -8.45 -5.28
N TYR A 21 -5.12 -7.34 -4.68
CA TYR A 21 -5.06 -7.19 -3.22
C TYR A 21 -6.33 -6.57 -2.64
N THR A 22 -6.89 -5.55 -3.28
CA THR A 22 -8.00 -4.77 -2.72
C THR A 22 -9.38 -5.38 -2.97
N GLN A 23 -9.49 -6.32 -3.92
CA GLN A 23 -10.71 -7.03 -4.29
C GLN A 23 -10.41 -8.53 -4.52
N MET A 24 -9.60 -9.10 -3.64
CA MET A 24 -9.18 -10.51 -3.69
C MET A 24 -10.40 -11.43 -3.65
N GLU A 25 -10.50 -12.33 -4.63
CA GLU A 25 -11.59 -13.30 -4.70
C GLU A 25 -11.18 -14.63 -4.05
N ILE A 26 -11.94 -15.04 -3.03
CA ILE A 26 -11.74 -16.28 -2.28
C ILE A 26 -13.08 -17.01 -2.22
N ASN A 27 -13.16 -18.18 -2.84
CA ASN A 27 -14.39 -19.00 -2.95
C ASN A 27 -15.63 -18.17 -3.33
N GLY A 28 -15.53 -17.38 -4.40
CA GLY A 28 -16.62 -16.54 -4.93
C GLY A 28 -16.93 -15.27 -4.11
N LYS A 29 -16.14 -14.95 -3.07
CA LYS A 29 -16.29 -13.70 -2.30
C LYS A 29 -15.13 -12.75 -2.52
N LYS A 30 -15.46 -11.50 -2.81
CA LYS A 30 -14.50 -10.39 -2.84
C LYS A 30 -14.22 -9.89 -1.44
N VAL A 31 -12.95 -9.93 -1.05
CA VAL A 31 -12.46 -9.45 0.24
C VAL A 31 -11.20 -8.60 0.04
N HIS A 32 -10.91 -7.75 1.01
CA HIS A 32 -9.62 -7.08 1.05
C HIS A 32 -8.56 -8.09 1.51
N CYS A 33 -7.38 -8.07 0.88
CA CYS A 33 -6.23 -8.83 1.33
C CYS A 33 -5.99 -8.54 2.81
N PRO A 34 -5.95 -9.57 3.68
CA PRO A 34 -5.70 -9.38 5.10
C PRO A 34 -4.39 -8.64 5.37
N TYR A 35 -4.35 -7.91 6.47
CA TYR A 35 -3.13 -7.26 6.92
C TYR A 35 -2.41 -8.16 7.93
N TRP A 36 -1.11 -8.35 7.70
CA TRP A 36 -0.21 -8.93 8.69
C TRP A 36 1.13 -8.22 8.64
N MET A 37 1.66 -7.86 9.81
CA MET A 37 3.00 -7.31 9.98
C MET A 37 3.72 -8.16 11.01
N ASN A 38 4.98 -8.53 10.70
CA ASN A 38 5.85 -9.22 11.65
C ASN A 38 5.95 -8.42 12.96
N LYS A 39 5.97 -9.14 14.09
CA LYS A 39 6.03 -8.51 15.42
C LYS A 39 7.32 -8.87 16.11
N ILE A 40 7.94 -7.88 16.75
CA ILE A 40 9.03 -8.10 17.69
C ILE A 40 8.41 -8.14 19.09
N THR A 41 8.67 -9.22 19.81
CA THR A 41 8.23 -9.41 21.20
C THR A 41 9.14 -8.69 22.18
N ALA A 42 8.73 -8.59 23.45
CA ALA A 42 9.57 -8.00 24.50
C ALA A 42 10.92 -8.73 24.63
N GLU A 43 10.93 -10.04 24.39
CA GLU A 43 12.10 -10.91 24.39
C GLU A 43 12.90 -10.86 23.08
N ARG A 44 12.65 -9.87 22.22
CA ARG A 44 13.26 -9.69 20.90
C ARG A 44 13.07 -10.86 19.92
N LYS A 45 12.15 -11.79 20.20
CA LYS A 45 11.78 -12.85 19.25
C LYS A 45 10.90 -12.27 18.15
N ILE A 46 11.19 -12.62 16.90
CA ILE A 46 10.43 -12.19 15.72
C ILE A 46 9.32 -13.21 15.44
N ILE A 47 8.07 -12.78 15.59
CA ILE A 47 6.90 -13.54 15.16
C ILE A 47 6.67 -13.25 13.68
N ARG A 48 7.10 -14.18 12.84
CA ARG A 48 6.93 -14.11 11.39
C ARG A 48 5.52 -14.54 10.97
N GLY A 49 5.00 -13.87 9.95
CA GLY A 49 3.82 -14.31 9.21
C GLY A 49 4.19 -15.03 7.94
N PHE A 50 3.16 -15.46 7.21
CA PHE A 50 3.30 -16.02 5.88
C PHE A 50 4.06 -15.04 4.97
N GLN A 51 5.17 -15.50 4.38
CA GLN A 51 6.07 -14.69 3.55
C GLN A 51 6.45 -13.35 4.19
N ASP A 52 6.64 -13.31 5.52
CA ASP A 52 7.01 -12.12 6.30
C ASP A 52 6.05 -10.92 6.17
N GLY A 53 4.79 -11.15 5.78
CA GLY A 53 3.86 -10.06 5.48
C GLY A 53 4.19 -9.33 4.18
N LYS A 54 4.95 -9.95 3.28
CA LYS A 54 5.42 -9.38 2.01
C LYS A 54 4.91 -10.14 0.78
N GLY A 55 3.94 -11.02 0.98
CA GLY A 55 3.56 -11.99 -0.03
C GLY A 55 2.87 -11.42 -1.26
N LYS A 56 2.86 -12.19 -2.34
CA LYS A 56 2.09 -11.86 -3.55
C LYS A 56 0.60 -12.12 -3.31
N ALA A 57 -0.28 -11.38 -4.00
CA ALA A 57 -1.74 -11.53 -3.86
C ALA A 57 -2.19 -12.97 -4.10
N GLU A 58 -1.70 -13.61 -5.16
CA GLU A 58 -2.07 -14.97 -5.52
C GLU A 58 -1.59 -16.01 -4.48
N ASP A 59 -0.37 -15.87 -3.97
CA ASP A 59 0.16 -16.75 -2.91
C ASP A 59 -0.67 -16.64 -1.63
N ILE A 60 -1.01 -15.41 -1.22
CA ILE A 60 -1.85 -15.12 -0.06
C ILE A 60 -3.25 -15.73 -0.25
N LYS A 61 -3.84 -15.54 -1.43
CA LYS A 61 -5.15 -16.08 -1.79
C LYS A 61 -5.14 -17.61 -1.70
N ASN A 62 -4.15 -18.26 -2.29
CA ASN A 62 -4.04 -19.71 -2.34
C ASN A 62 -3.83 -20.33 -0.96
N GLU A 63 -3.01 -19.70 -0.11
CA GLU A 63 -2.82 -20.16 1.26
C GLU A 63 -4.11 -20.04 2.09
N ILE A 64 -4.87 -18.95 1.94
CA ILE A 64 -6.17 -18.81 2.61
C ILE A 64 -7.18 -19.84 2.07
N ALA A 65 -7.25 -20.04 0.76
CA ALA A 65 -8.15 -21.02 0.13
C ALA A 65 -7.86 -22.44 0.64
N LYS A 66 -6.58 -22.83 0.73
CA LYS A 66 -6.14 -24.11 1.29
C LYS A 66 -6.64 -24.32 2.72
N LEU A 67 -6.55 -23.30 3.57
CA LEU A 67 -7.06 -23.36 4.94
C LEU A 67 -8.59 -23.45 5.02
N LEU A 68 -9.30 -22.84 4.07
CA LEU A 68 -10.75 -22.86 4.03
C LEU A 68 -11.31 -24.23 3.65
N VAL A 69 -10.62 -24.98 2.78
CA VAL A 69 -10.99 -26.38 2.46
C VAL A 69 -11.08 -27.22 3.74
N GLN A 70 -10.17 -27.01 4.69
CA GLN A 70 -10.16 -27.71 5.98
C GLN A 70 -11.35 -27.36 6.89
N THR A 71 -12.12 -26.32 6.56
CA THR A 71 -13.28 -25.89 7.36
C THR A 71 -14.61 -26.46 6.87
N ASN A 72 -14.63 -27.24 5.77
CA ASN A 72 -15.84 -27.76 5.12
C ASN A 72 -16.89 -26.69 4.75
N LYS A 73 -16.48 -25.41 4.63
CA LYS A 73 -17.37 -24.31 4.23
C LYS A 73 -17.10 -23.90 2.80
N VAL A 74 -18.04 -24.25 1.91
CA VAL A 74 -17.99 -23.90 0.48
C VAL A 74 -17.90 -22.38 0.30
N THR A 75 -18.72 -21.62 1.04
CA THR A 75 -18.83 -20.16 0.92
C THR A 75 -18.61 -19.47 2.28
N PRO A 76 -17.36 -19.36 2.75
CA PRO A 76 -17.06 -18.91 4.10
C PRO A 76 -17.48 -17.45 4.33
N PRO A 77 -18.00 -17.07 5.52
CA PRO A 77 -18.28 -15.68 5.81
C PRO A 77 -16.98 -14.86 5.85
N GLN A 78 -17.02 -13.59 5.46
CA GLN A 78 -15.83 -12.71 5.48
C GLN A 78 -15.16 -12.64 6.86
N LEU A 79 -15.96 -12.74 7.93
CA LEU A 79 -15.45 -12.81 9.29
C LEU A 79 -14.58 -14.04 9.53
N LEU A 80 -14.93 -15.20 8.96
CA LEU A 80 -14.12 -16.42 9.08
C LEU A 80 -12.80 -16.27 8.34
N ILE A 81 -12.83 -15.75 7.11
CA ILE A 81 -11.61 -15.45 6.33
C ILE A 81 -10.67 -14.59 7.17
N ARG A 82 -11.16 -13.46 7.70
CA ARG A 82 -10.37 -12.57 8.56
C ARG A 82 -9.83 -13.26 9.81
N LYS A 83 -10.65 -14.09 10.49
CA LYS A 83 -10.22 -14.82 11.70
C LYS A 83 -9.12 -15.82 11.38
N LEU A 84 -9.26 -16.60 10.30
CA LEU A 84 -8.27 -17.57 9.83
C LEU A 84 -6.97 -16.91 9.42
N SER A 85 -7.04 -15.88 8.58
CA SER A 85 -5.84 -15.15 8.15
C SER A 85 -5.10 -14.56 9.35
N LYS A 86 -5.82 -14.02 10.35
CA LYS A 86 -5.21 -13.51 11.58
C LYS A 86 -4.56 -14.62 12.41
N SER A 87 -5.24 -15.76 12.61
CA SER A 87 -4.70 -16.86 13.45
C SER A 87 -3.51 -17.55 12.80
N LYS A 88 -3.52 -17.65 11.46
CA LYS A 88 -2.45 -18.23 10.65
C LYS A 88 -1.42 -17.21 10.17
N ARG A 89 -1.55 -15.94 10.58
CA ARG A 89 -0.57 -14.87 10.32
C ARG A 89 -0.35 -14.62 8.82
N ILE A 90 -1.42 -14.72 8.03
CA ILE A 90 -1.41 -14.53 6.59
C ILE A 90 -1.91 -13.14 6.27
N GLY A 91 -1.17 -12.43 5.43
CA GLY A 91 -1.55 -11.11 4.95
C GLY A 91 -0.36 -10.35 4.39
N ILE A 92 -0.58 -9.07 4.14
CA ILE A 92 0.44 -8.15 3.65
C ILE A 92 0.52 -6.90 4.54
N ASP A 93 1.72 -6.45 4.87
CA ASP A 93 1.93 -5.19 5.59
C ASP A 93 1.89 -3.99 4.63
N CYS A 94 1.88 -2.79 5.19
CA CYS A 94 1.77 -1.55 4.43
C CYS A 94 2.92 -1.37 3.44
N SER A 95 4.16 -1.58 3.88
CA SER A 95 5.35 -1.43 3.05
C SER A 95 5.55 -2.56 2.05
N GLY A 96 5.16 -3.79 2.38
CA GLY A 96 5.15 -4.92 1.47
C GLY A 96 4.17 -4.68 0.34
N PHE A 97 2.97 -4.18 0.65
CA PHE A 97 1.98 -3.84 -0.36
C PHE A 97 2.48 -2.74 -1.29
N VAL A 98 3.01 -1.64 -0.73
CA VAL A 98 3.58 -0.54 -1.55
C VAL A 98 4.75 -1.02 -2.40
N TYR A 99 5.67 -1.83 -1.83
CA TYR A 99 6.80 -2.40 -2.57
C TYR A 99 6.33 -3.22 -3.77
N ARG A 100 5.33 -4.10 -3.60
CA ARG A 100 4.80 -4.92 -4.70
C ARG A 100 4.23 -4.09 -5.85
N VAL A 101 3.58 -2.97 -5.54
CA VAL A 101 3.05 -2.08 -6.57
C VAL A 101 4.17 -1.27 -7.25
N LEU A 102 5.20 -0.85 -6.50
CA LEU A 102 6.39 -0.19 -7.06
C LEU A 102 7.20 -1.14 -7.95
N GLU A 103 7.34 -2.40 -7.55
CA GLU A 103 7.97 -3.48 -8.33
C GLU A 103 7.25 -3.67 -9.67
N GLU A 104 5.91 -3.62 -9.67
CA GLU A 104 5.12 -3.66 -10.90
C GLU A 104 5.33 -2.40 -11.77
N LEU A 105 5.46 -1.22 -11.18
CA LEU A 105 5.83 0.00 -11.93
C LEU A 105 7.20 -0.10 -12.60
N VAL A 106 8.19 -0.71 -11.92
CA VAL A 106 9.52 -1.00 -12.50
C VAL A 106 9.41 -1.98 -13.65
N ARG A 107 8.66 -3.08 -13.48
CA ARG A 107 8.40 -4.07 -14.54
C ARG A 107 7.78 -3.43 -15.79
N LEU A 108 6.88 -2.47 -15.59
CA LEU A 108 6.23 -1.70 -16.67
C LEU A 108 7.08 -0.55 -17.23
N LYS A 109 8.32 -0.40 -16.76
CA LYS A 109 9.25 0.67 -17.17
C LYS A 109 8.62 2.06 -17.05
N TYR A 110 7.91 2.30 -15.94
CA TYR A 110 7.29 3.59 -15.63
C TYR A 110 8.36 4.70 -15.58
N GLN A 111 8.05 5.86 -16.17
CA GLN A 111 8.99 6.97 -16.36
C GLN A 111 10.31 6.57 -17.05
N GLY A 112 10.32 5.47 -17.83
CA GLY A 112 11.51 5.04 -18.56
C GLY A 112 12.63 4.52 -17.66
N THR A 113 12.32 4.07 -16.44
CA THR A 113 13.34 3.50 -15.55
C THR A 113 14.09 2.33 -16.22
N ASN A 114 15.42 2.30 -16.04
CA ASN A 114 16.27 1.24 -16.59
C ASN A 114 16.40 0.03 -15.66
N LEU A 115 15.89 0.11 -14.42
CA LEU A 115 15.94 -1.00 -13.49
C LEU A 115 15.12 -2.19 -13.98
N ASN A 116 15.63 -3.39 -13.75
CA ASN A 116 14.93 -4.63 -14.08
C ASN A 116 14.16 -5.16 -12.88
N SER A 117 14.70 -4.93 -11.67
CA SER A 117 14.05 -5.25 -10.41
C SER A 117 14.14 -4.09 -9.44
N LEU A 118 13.14 -3.99 -8.56
CA LEU A 118 13.22 -3.06 -7.43
C LEU A 118 14.29 -3.51 -6.40
N GLU A 119 14.66 -4.79 -6.41
CA GLU A 119 15.75 -5.33 -5.58
C GLU A 119 17.13 -4.81 -6.00
N ASP A 120 17.30 -4.40 -7.26
CA ASP A 120 18.52 -3.74 -7.75
C ASP A 120 18.76 -2.41 -7.01
N LEU A 121 17.67 -1.75 -6.57
CA LEU A 121 17.72 -0.53 -5.77
C LEU A 121 17.75 -0.83 -4.26
N PHE A 122 16.97 -1.83 -3.83
CA PHE A 122 16.82 -2.19 -2.43
C PHE A 122 17.41 -3.57 -2.14
N THR A 123 18.70 -3.62 -1.83
CA THR A 123 19.42 -4.88 -1.56
C THR A 123 18.71 -5.73 -0.48
N GLY A 124 18.45 -6.99 -0.82
CA GLY A 124 17.66 -7.94 -0.03
C GLY A 124 16.14 -7.83 -0.24
N GLY A 125 15.73 -7.04 -1.23
CA GLY A 125 14.38 -7.00 -1.79
C GLY A 125 13.31 -6.56 -0.79
N VAL A 126 12.12 -7.12 -0.98
CA VAL A 126 10.91 -6.76 -0.23
C VAL A 126 11.02 -7.07 1.27
N THR A 127 11.80 -8.08 1.67
CA THR A 127 11.89 -8.52 3.07
C THR A 127 12.78 -7.60 3.92
N ARG A 128 13.72 -6.88 3.28
CA ARG A 128 14.63 -5.91 3.94
C ARG A 128 14.23 -4.46 3.69
N THR A 129 13.02 -4.24 3.21
CA THR A 129 12.50 -2.92 2.86
C THR A 129 11.22 -2.62 3.64
N ASN A 130 11.24 -1.49 4.34
CA ASN A 130 10.13 -0.98 5.17
C ASN A 130 9.71 0.43 4.70
N ALA A 131 8.69 1.01 5.34
CA ALA A 131 8.15 2.32 5.00
C ALA A 131 9.21 3.44 5.09
N ASP A 132 10.04 3.43 6.13
CA ASP A 132 11.09 4.42 6.33
C ASP A 132 12.15 4.34 5.23
N ARG A 133 12.64 3.14 4.90
CA ARG A 133 13.61 2.92 3.82
C ARG A 133 13.06 3.34 2.46
N LEU A 134 11.81 3.00 2.13
CA LEU A 134 11.18 3.44 0.88
C LEU A 134 11.12 4.97 0.74
N THR A 135 10.95 5.67 1.87
CA THR A 135 10.78 7.13 1.91
C THR A 135 12.04 7.87 2.36
N SER A 136 13.18 7.19 2.46
CA SER A 136 14.43 7.83 2.89
C SER A 136 14.99 8.73 1.79
N TYR A 137 15.74 9.76 2.17
CA TYR A 137 16.40 10.67 1.21
C TYR A 137 17.47 9.97 0.36
N GLU A 138 17.91 8.78 0.74
CA GLU A 138 18.79 7.93 -0.05
C GLU A 138 18.10 7.52 -1.36
N PHE A 139 16.86 7.01 -1.27
CA PHE A 139 16.13 6.45 -2.41
C PHE A 139 15.05 7.38 -2.99
N SER A 140 14.64 8.38 -2.21
CA SER A 140 13.49 9.22 -2.53
C SER A 140 13.79 10.72 -2.46
N VAL A 141 12.95 11.52 -3.13
CA VAL A 141 12.88 12.97 -3.04
C VAL A 141 11.53 13.43 -2.51
N PRO A 142 11.46 14.44 -1.63
CA PRO A 142 10.19 14.93 -1.11
C PRO A 142 9.44 15.75 -2.15
N ILE A 143 8.12 15.61 -2.19
CA ILE A 143 7.22 16.39 -3.04
C ILE A 143 6.41 17.36 -2.18
N LYS A 144 6.57 18.66 -2.44
CA LYS A 144 6.04 19.72 -1.56
C LYS A 144 4.62 20.16 -1.93
N LYS A 145 4.25 20.08 -3.20
CA LYS A 145 2.98 20.61 -3.72
C LYS A 145 2.16 19.51 -4.38
N VAL A 146 0.85 19.56 -4.20
CA VAL A 146 -0.10 18.64 -4.85
C VAL A 146 0.03 18.67 -6.37
N ALA A 147 0.32 19.81 -6.97
CA ALA A 147 0.53 19.97 -8.41
C ALA A 147 1.65 19.10 -8.98
N GLN A 148 2.61 18.70 -8.14
CA GLN A 148 3.75 17.88 -8.53
C GLN A 148 3.47 16.38 -8.35
N ILE A 149 2.41 16.01 -7.64
CA ILE A 149 2.10 14.62 -7.32
C ILE A 149 1.74 13.84 -8.59
N ARG A 150 2.22 12.59 -8.67
CA ARG A 150 1.88 11.66 -9.76
C ARG A 150 1.74 10.21 -9.26
N LEU A 151 1.35 9.33 -10.18
CA LEU A 151 1.35 7.87 -9.97
C LEU A 151 2.73 7.42 -9.46
N GLY A 152 2.75 6.54 -8.46
CA GLY A 152 3.99 6.00 -7.90
C GLY A 152 4.59 6.84 -6.77
N ASP A 153 4.08 8.04 -6.52
CA ASP A 153 4.46 8.81 -5.33
C ASP A 153 3.91 8.13 -4.07
N MET A 154 4.72 8.11 -3.02
CA MET A 154 4.41 7.48 -1.74
C MET A 154 3.97 8.53 -0.73
N ILE A 155 3.02 8.17 0.12
CA ILE A 155 2.62 8.97 1.27
C ILE A 155 3.22 8.32 2.52
N ARG A 156 4.18 8.99 3.15
CA ARG A 156 4.73 8.61 4.46
C ARG A 156 3.79 9.10 5.56
N LEU A 157 3.45 8.22 6.50
CA LEU A 157 2.51 8.46 7.59
C LEU A 157 3.04 7.86 8.89
N GLN A 158 2.48 8.32 10.01
CA GLN A 158 2.77 7.80 11.35
C GLN A 158 4.26 7.85 11.70
N LYS A 159 4.93 8.96 11.37
CA LYS A 159 6.35 9.17 11.67
C LYS A 159 7.23 8.11 10.98
N GLY A 160 6.89 7.78 9.74
CA GLY A 160 7.56 6.72 8.96
C GLY A 160 7.19 5.28 9.28
N ARG A 161 6.21 5.04 10.16
CA ARG A 161 5.76 3.67 10.50
C ARG A 161 4.70 3.11 9.54
N HIS A 162 4.13 3.96 8.70
CA HIS A 162 3.10 3.58 7.73
C HIS A 162 3.33 4.26 6.39
N ILE A 163 2.86 3.62 5.32
CA ILE A 163 3.05 4.11 3.96
C ILE A 163 1.84 3.79 3.09
N ALA A 164 1.56 4.67 2.14
CA ALA A 164 0.59 4.50 1.07
C ALA A 164 1.21 4.84 -0.29
N LEU A 165 0.56 4.45 -1.38
CA LEU A 165 1.00 4.75 -2.74
C LEU A 165 -0.11 5.42 -3.54
N ILE A 166 0.24 6.48 -4.25
CA ILE A 166 -0.67 7.23 -5.12
C ILE A 166 -0.80 6.51 -6.46
N LEU A 167 -2.05 6.23 -6.85
CA LEU A 167 -2.39 5.52 -8.08
C LEU A 167 -2.86 6.47 -9.18
N GLU A 168 -3.52 7.55 -8.80
CA GLU A 168 -4.08 8.48 -9.78
C GLU A 168 -4.27 9.87 -9.19
N VAL A 169 -3.89 10.89 -9.96
CA VAL A 169 -4.28 12.28 -9.71
C VAL A 169 -5.31 12.69 -10.75
N LYS A 170 -6.47 13.13 -10.26
CA LYS A 170 -7.56 13.74 -11.04
C LYS A 170 -7.66 15.23 -10.68
N LYS A 171 -8.53 15.98 -11.38
CA LYS A 171 -8.70 17.43 -11.16
C LYS A 171 -9.05 17.80 -9.70
N LYS A 172 -9.85 16.98 -9.02
CA LYS A 172 -10.40 17.27 -7.68
C LYS A 172 -10.03 16.24 -6.61
N GLU A 173 -9.35 15.15 -6.98
CA GLU A 173 -9.04 14.08 -6.04
C GLU A 173 -7.75 13.36 -6.41
N ILE A 174 -7.08 12.83 -5.39
CA ILE A 174 -5.96 11.90 -5.48
C ILE A 174 -6.46 10.55 -4.98
N ILE A 175 -6.28 9.50 -5.78
CA ILE A 175 -6.59 8.12 -5.40
C ILE A 175 -5.30 7.44 -4.97
N TYR A 176 -5.34 6.76 -3.84
CA TYR A 176 -4.20 6.04 -3.29
C TYR A 176 -4.62 4.69 -2.72
N CYS A 177 -3.65 3.80 -2.54
CA CYS A 177 -3.83 2.52 -1.88
C CYS A 177 -2.88 2.37 -0.69
N HIS A 178 -3.32 1.59 0.30
CA HIS A 178 -2.48 1.12 1.39
C HIS A 178 -3.10 -0.10 2.05
N ALA A 179 -2.37 -0.73 2.97
CA ALA A 179 -2.87 -1.83 3.77
C ALA A 179 -2.78 -1.48 5.26
N SER A 180 -3.86 -1.69 6.02
CA SER A 180 -3.88 -1.43 7.46
C SER A 180 -4.82 -2.39 8.19
N GLN A 181 -4.51 -2.68 9.46
CA GLN A 181 -5.42 -3.42 10.35
C GLN A 181 -6.11 -2.55 11.39
N GLN A 182 -5.43 -1.52 11.88
CA GLN A 182 -5.83 -0.77 13.08
C GLN A 182 -5.85 0.74 12.87
N SER A 183 -5.24 1.26 11.80
CA SER A 183 -5.18 2.71 11.59
C SER A 183 -6.45 3.26 10.94
N THR A 184 -7.20 2.43 10.20
CA THR A 184 -8.42 2.85 9.47
C THR A 184 -9.63 1.98 9.80
N LYS A 185 -10.84 2.48 9.50
CA LYS A 185 -12.08 1.67 9.63
C LYS A 185 -12.09 0.48 8.67
N ILE A 186 -11.55 0.68 7.47
CA ILE A 186 -11.43 -0.37 6.46
C ILE A 186 -10.18 -1.21 6.76
N LYS A 187 -10.37 -2.52 6.93
CA LYS A 187 -9.27 -3.44 7.27
C LYS A 187 -8.72 -4.13 6.02
N GLY A 188 -7.41 -4.38 5.99
CA GLY A 188 -6.68 -5.01 4.89
C GLY A 188 -6.16 -4.01 3.86
N ALA A 189 -5.74 -4.49 2.70
CA ALA A 189 -5.40 -3.67 1.55
C ALA A 189 -6.66 -3.04 0.93
N HIS A 190 -6.66 -1.72 0.73
CA HIS A 190 -7.81 -1.02 0.16
C HIS A 190 -7.40 0.26 -0.57
N LEU A 191 -8.37 0.83 -1.29
CA LEU A 191 -8.27 2.14 -1.93
C LEU A 191 -8.92 3.21 -1.05
N SER A 192 -8.40 4.42 -1.16
CA SER A 192 -8.93 5.60 -0.52
C SER A 192 -8.64 6.83 -1.39
N LYS A 193 -9.11 8.00 -0.95
CA LYS A 193 -8.93 9.25 -1.69
C LYS A 193 -8.65 10.45 -0.80
N ILE A 194 -8.05 11.46 -1.41
CA ILE A 194 -7.83 12.79 -0.84
C ILE A 194 -8.51 13.79 -1.77
N ILE A 195 -9.32 14.68 -1.23
CA ILE A 195 -9.98 15.74 -2.02
C ILE A 195 -9.06 16.95 -2.06
N ILE A 196 -8.74 17.39 -3.28
CA ILE A 196 -7.84 18.51 -3.54
C ILE A 196 -8.62 19.81 -3.33
N LYS A 197 -8.18 20.62 -2.38
CA LYS A 197 -8.64 22.00 -2.16
C LYS A 197 -7.84 22.98 -3.01
N ASN A 198 -6.51 22.84 -2.99
CA ASN A 198 -5.60 23.72 -3.72
C ASN A 198 -4.37 22.91 -4.16
N VAL A 199 -4.06 22.95 -5.45
CA VAL A 199 -2.93 22.22 -6.05
C VAL A 199 -1.57 22.80 -5.65
N ASN A 200 -1.51 24.08 -5.28
CA ASN A 200 -0.26 24.73 -4.88
C ASN A 200 0.12 24.49 -3.43
N ASP A 201 -0.80 23.92 -2.65
CA ASP A 201 -0.61 23.55 -1.26
C ASP A 201 -0.04 22.13 -1.11
N SER A 202 0.46 21.85 0.08
CA SER A 202 0.95 20.54 0.51
C SER A 202 -0.20 19.58 0.85
N ILE A 203 0.11 18.29 1.01
CA ILE A 203 -0.90 17.24 1.19
C ILE A 203 -1.67 17.33 2.53
N ASP A 204 -1.06 17.91 3.56
CA ASP A 204 -1.66 18.13 4.89
C ASP A 204 -2.78 19.18 4.89
N LYS A 205 -2.81 20.07 3.89
CA LYS A 205 -3.86 21.08 3.73
C LYS A 205 -5.08 20.58 2.93
N GLN A 206 -5.01 19.34 2.42
CA GLN A 206 -6.09 18.75 1.63
C GLN A 206 -7.11 18.06 2.55
N VAL A 207 -8.27 17.66 2.00
CA VAL A 207 -9.29 16.97 2.80
C VAL A 207 -9.14 15.47 2.66
N TRP A 208 -9.14 14.77 3.78
CA TRP A 208 -9.03 13.31 3.86
C TRP A 208 -10.35 12.72 4.33
N PRO A 209 -11.26 12.27 3.43
CA PRO A 209 -12.54 11.70 3.85
C PRO A 209 -12.40 10.40 4.66
N GLU A 210 -11.27 9.71 4.51
CA GLU A 210 -11.00 8.47 5.22
C GLU A 210 -11.01 8.65 6.74
N LYS A 211 -11.57 7.64 7.40
CA LYS A 211 -11.74 7.60 8.84
C LYS A 211 -10.72 6.67 9.48
N ALA A 212 -10.05 7.17 10.50
CA ALA A 212 -9.31 6.35 11.43
C ALA A 212 -10.22 5.34 12.12
N SER A 213 -9.64 4.29 12.71
CA SER A 213 -10.40 3.29 13.46
C SER A 213 -11.27 3.88 14.58
N SER A 214 -10.83 4.98 15.20
CA SER A 214 -11.59 5.76 16.20
C SER A 214 -12.74 6.59 15.61
N GLY A 215 -12.80 6.79 14.29
CA GLY A 215 -13.75 7.69 13.64
C GLY A 215 -13.19 9.06 13.28
N ASP A 216 -12.00 9.41 13.78
CA ASP A 216 -11.31 10.67 13.48
C ASP A 216 -10.94 10.77 11.99
N ASN A 217 -10.62 11.99 11.54
CA ASN A 217 -10.03 12.20 10.22
C ASN A 217 -8.66 11.53 10.12
N TYR A 218 -8.47 10.65 9.13
CA TYR A 218 -7.24 9.85 9.00
C TYR A 218 -6.00 10.70 8.75
N GLY A 219 -6.09 11.68 7.84
CA GLY A 219 -4.99 12.58 7.51
C GLY A 219 -4.56 13.40 8.72
N GLN A 220 -5.52 14.05 9.40
CA GLN A 220 -5.22 14.86 10.58
C GLN A 220 -4.58 14.06 11.71
N LYS A 221 -4.98 12.80 11.90
CA LYS A 221 -4.47 11.96 12.97
C LYS A 221 -3.07 11.39 12.71
N TYR A 222 -2.75 11.09 11.45
CA TYR A 222 -1.59 10.26 11.12
C TYR A 222 -0.60 10.88 10.15
N LEU A 223 -0.88 12.05 9.58
CA LEU A 223 0.08 12.81 8.79
C LEU A 223 0.72 13.89 9.67
N ASN A 224 1.94 13.65 10.13
CA ASN A 224 2.69 14.62 10.92
C ASN A 224 3.89 15.17 10.14
N THR A 225 3.66 16.28 9.42
CA THR A 225 4.68 16.91 8.58
C THR A 225 5.88 17.45 9.37
N LYS A 226 5.70 17.78 10.64
CA LYS A 226 6.80 18.20 11.54
C LYS A 226 7.72 17.03 11.90
N GLU A 227 7.24 15.80 11.76
CA GLU A 227 8.00 14.57 12.05
C GLU A 227 8.39 13.81 10.78
N GLY A 228 8.47 14.53 9.66
CA GLY A 228 8.97 14.02 8.39
C GLY A 228 7.95 13.25 7.55
N ASP A 229 6.67 13.15 7.98
CA ASP A 229 5.62 12.62 7.12
C ASP A 229 5.32 13.57 5.95
N GLY A 230 4.87 13.01 4.83
CA GLY A 230 4.69 13.78 3.60
C GLY A 230 4.67 12.92 2.36
N ILE A 231 4.88 13.54 1.20
CA ILE A 231 4.94 12.83 -0.09
C ILE A 231 6.38 12.63 -0.50
N PHE A 232 6.70 11.43 -0.97
CA PHE A 232 8.03 11.03 -1.41
C PHE A 232 7.96 10.33 -2.77
N ARG A 233 8.89 10.65 -3.66
CA ARG A 233 9.03 10.00 -4.97
C ARG A 233 10.35 9.26 -5.03
N LEU A 234 10.33 7.99 -5.46
CA LEU A 234 11.59 7.29 -5.74
C LEU A 234 12.38 8.01 -6.84
N LYS A 235 13.69 8.19 -6.62
CA LYS A 235 14.61 8.82 -7.58
C LYS A 235 14.63 8.12 -8.94
N ILE A 236 14.39 6.81 -8.98
CA ILE A 236 14.33 6.04 -10.23
C ILE A 236 13.12 6.41 -11.13
N PHE A 237 12.18 7.18 -10.61
CA PHE A 237 11.01 7.67 -11.33
C PHE A 237 11.01 9.19 -11.46
N THR A 238 12.10 9.90 -11.16
CA THR A 238 12.15 11.37 -11.31
C THR A 238 12.21 11.79 -12.75
#